data_AF-A0A017SAM5-F1
#
_entry.id   AF-A0A017SAM5-F1
#
_cell.length_a   1.000
_cell.length_b   1.000
_cell.length_c   1.000
_cell.angle_alpha   90.00
_cell.angle_beta   90.00
_cell.angle_gamma   90.00
#
_symmetry.space_group_name_H-M   'P 1'
#
loop_
_entity.id
_entity.type
_entity.pdbx_description
1 polymer ?
#
loop_
_entity_poly.entity_id
_entity_poly.type
_entity_poly.pdbx_seq_one_letter_code
_entity_poly.pdbx_strand_id
1 'polypeptide(L)'
;MGLNKKRKVANQPEEINFDFDARQQFLTGFRKRRLQRVKHAQEVAEKRAREERIDYRKRVREERKAEYERAFEEHQRQLKMLIEENENDSNDSGNEGNEGEDEEWEGFAEPPAVDYEAEYIDEDKYTTVTVEEMDPSREGLLKYETQEQSDDELDQDEDKKAQQTPEDANSKDPKKRPQTDKPKKKKKFRYESKEERKLNQAKQRYSKARKARGRRGEE
;
A
#
# COMPACT_ATOMS: atom_id res chain seq x y z
N MET A 1 12.83 46.58 -10.14
CA MET A 1 14.17 46.36 -9.56
C MET A 1 14.01 45.71 -8.20
N GLY A 2 14.32 44.43 -8.07
CA GLY A 2 14.19 43.70 -6.81
C GLY A 2 15.31 44.08 -5.84
N LEU A 3 14.95 44.45 -4.61
CA LEU A 3 15.89 44.80 -3.54
C LEU A 3 16.68 43.55 -3.11
N ASN A 4 17.99 43.56 -3.40
CA ASN A 4 18.93 42.56 -2.91
C ASN A 4 19.10 42.71 -1.39
N LYS A 5 18.25 42.03 -0.61
CA LYS A 5 18.35 41.97 0.85
C LYS A 5 19.64 41.24 1.23
N LYS A 6 20.70 41.99 1.52
CA LYS A 6 21.98 41.45 1.99
C LYS A 6 21.72 40.61 3.24
N ARG A 7 22.05 39.32 3.19
CA ARG A 7 21.95 38.41 4.34
C ARG A 7 22.82 38.96 5.47
N LYS A 8 22.26 39.06 6.70
CA LYS A 8 23.03 39.39 7.90
C LYS A 8 24.13 38.33 8.06
N VAL A 9 25.38 38.76 8.07
CA VAL A 9 26.52 37.88 8.38
C VAL A 9 26.45 37.60 9.88
N ALA A 10 26.34 36.33 10.25
CA ALA A 10 26.33 35.93 11.65
C ALA A 10 27.67 36.31 12.31
N ASN A 11 27.63 36.66 13.61
CA ASN A 11 28.82 37.01 14.39
C ASN A 11 29.86 35.90 14.26
N GLN A 12 31.05 36.28 13.78
CA GLN A 12 32.21 35.41 13.82
C GLN A 12 32.64 35.28 15.28
N PRO A 13 32.88 34.07 15.80
CA PRO A 13 33.41 33.91 17.14
C PRO A 13 34.77 34.60 17.26
N GLU A 14 35.01 35.27 18.38
CA GLU A 14 36.25 36.03 18.64
C GLU A 14 37.49 35.12 18.70
N GLU A 15 37.30 33.85 19.09
CA GLU A 15 38.37 32.85 19.16
C GLU A 15 37.93 31.52 18.54
N ILE A 16 38.79 30.95 17.69
CA ILE A 16 38.58 29.64 17.07
C ILE A 16 39.51 28.64 17.75
N ASN A 17 38.97 27.82 18.65
CA ASN A 17 39.72 26.73 19.27
C ASN A 17 39.69 25.49 18.36
N PHE A 18 40.86 25.05 17.90
CA PHE A 18 41.01 23.87 17.07
C PHE A 18 41.39 22.66 17.94
N ASP A 19 40.40 21.82 18.23
CA ASP A 19 40.65 20.51 18.81
C ASP A 19 41.27 19.56 17.76
N PHE A 20 42.53 19.22 17.96
CA PHE A 20 43.28 18.32 17.08
C PHE A 20 42.72 16.91 17.09
N ASP A 21 42.16 16.43 18.21
CA ASP A 21 41.57 15.10 18.32
C ASP A 21 40.25 15.03 17.56
N ALA A 22 39.38 16.03 17.73
CA ALA A 22 38.18 16.17 16.90
C ALA A 22 38.53 16.26 15.40
N ARG A 23 39.61 16.95 15.03
CA ARG A 23 40.10 17.01 13.65
C ARG A 23 40.56 15.65 13.15
N GLN A 24 41.30 14.88 13.94
CA GLN A 24 41.74 13.52 13.58
C GLN A 24 40.54 12.58 13.42
N GLN A 25 39.58 12.61 14.35
CA GLN A 25 38.32 11.83 14.24
C GLN A 25 37.50 12.28 13.02
N PHE A 26 37.51 13.57 12.69
CA PHE A 26 36.87 14.06 11.49
C PHE A 26 37.55 13.51 10.22
N LEU A 27 38.88 13.53 10.15
CA LEU A 27 39.61 13.07 8.96
C LEU A 27 39.62 11.54 8.81
N THR A 28 39.54 10.78 9.88
CA THR A 28 39.59 9.29 9.82
C THR A 28 38.21 8.65 9.93
N GLY A 29 37.24 9.35 10.54
CA GLY A 29 35.90 8.85 10.84
C GLY A 29 34.88 8.96 9.70
N PHE A 30 35.29 9.13 8.44
CA PHE A 30 34.36 9.27 7.30
C PHE A 30 33.36 8.11 7.20
N ARG A 31 33.81 6.87 7.42
CA ARG A 31 32.94 5.69 7.46
C ARG A 31 31.95 5.76 8.61
N LYS A 32 32.38 6.19 9.80
CA LYS A 32 31.51 6.39 10.97
C LYS A 32 30.44 7.45 10.68
N ARG A 33 30.81 8.61 10.12
CA ARG A 33 29.85 9.66 9.73
C ARG A 33 28.91 9.25 8.62
N ARG A 34 29.38 8.46 7.65
CA ARG A 34 28.50 7.92 6.60
C ARG A 34 27.48 6.97 7.20
N LEU A 35 27.88 6.07 8.08
CA LEU A 35 26.97 5.16 8.79
C LEU A 35 26.00 5.95 9.67
N GLN A 36 26.45 6.96 10.41
CA GLN A 36 25.58 7.84 11.20
C GLN A 36 24.55 8.56 10.34
N ARG A 37 24.94 9.09 9.18
CA ARG A 37 24.00 9.72 8.23
C ARG A 37 22.96 8.74 7.70
N VAL A 38 23.39 7.52 7.38
CA VAL A 38 22.46 6.46 6.93
C VAL A 38 21.50 6.09 8.06
N LYS A 39 21.99 5.87 9.28
CA LYS A 39 21.17 5.59 10.46
C LYS A 39 20.19 6.71 10.77
N HIS A 40 20.66 7.95 10.81
CA HIS A 40 19.79 9.12 11.01
C HIS A 40 18.72 9.24 9.92
N ALA A 41 19.06 8.97 8.66
CA ALA A 41 18.07 8.96 7.59
C ALA A 41 17.01 7.85 7.77
N GLN A 42 17.43 6.66 8.24
CA GLN A 42 16.53 5.57 8.59
C GLN A 42 15.62 5.95 9.78
N GLU A 43 16.20 6.47 10.86
CA GLU A 43 15.46 6.92 12.06
C GLU A 43 14.43 8.00 11.73
N VAL A 44 14.79 8.98 10.88
CA VAL A 44 13.85 10.02 10.44
C VAL A 44 12.73 9.43 9.59
N ALA A 45 13.03 8.48 8.70
CA ALA A 45 12.02 7.80 7.90
C ALA A 45 11.06 6.98 8.76
N GLU A 46 11.57 6.24 9.74
CA GLU A 46 10.77 5.48 10.71
C GLU A 46 9.90 6.38 11.57
N LYS A 47 10.44 7.50 12.06
CA LYS A 47 9.68 8.48 12.83
C LYS A 47 8.52 9.05 12.03
N ARG A 48 8.77 9.46 10.77
CA ARG A 48 7.71 9.95 9.87
C ARG A 48 6.66 8.89 9.58
N ALA A 49 7.08 7.66 9.27
CA ALA A 49 6.14 6.57 9.01
C ALA A 49 5.26 6.26 10.25
N ARG A 50 5.82 6.37 11.46
CA ARG A 50 5.04 6.22 12.70
C ARG A 50 4.04 7.35 12.88
N GLU A 51 4.45 8.60 12.67
CA GLU A 51 3.57 9.78 12.73
C GLU A 51 2.42 9.66 11.72
N GLU A 52 2.73 9.32 10.46
CA GLU A 52 1.74 9.10 9.40
C GLU A 52 0.75 7.97 9.74
N ARG A 53 1.20 6.86 10.34
CA ARG A 53 0.31 5.78 10.82
C ARG A 53 -0.60 6.23 11.95
N ILE A 54 -0.12 7.07 12.86
CA ILE A 54 -0.93 7.60 13.96
C ILE A 54 -1.99 8.55 13.40
N ASP A 55 -1.59 9.48 12.52
CA ASP A 55 -2.51 10.43 11.89
C ASP A 55 -3.55 9.72 11.02
N TYR A 56 -3.14 8.69 10.27
CA TYR A 56 -4.07 7.88 9.49
C TYR A 56 -5.11 7.19 10.39
N ARG A 57 -4.68 6.54 11.48
CA ARG A 57 -5.62 5.92 12.42
C ARG A 57 -6.53 6.94 13.08
N LYS A 58 -6.04 8.14 13.36
CA LYS A 58 -6.86 9.23 13.90
C LYS A 58 -7.94 9.64 12.90
N ARG A 59 -7.57 9.85 11.63
CA ARG A 59 -8.52 10.17 10.55
C ARG A 59 -9.58 9.09 10.37
N VAL A 60 -9.18 7.81 10.31
CA VAL A 60 -10.16 6.70 10.19
C VAL A 60 -11.14 6.67 11.36
N ARG A 61 -10.68 6.95 12.59
CA ARG A 61 -11.60 7.03 13.75
C ARG A 61 -12.54 8.23 13.67
N GLU A 62 -12.04 9.38 13.23
CA GLU A 62 -12.85 10.59 13.03
C GLU A 62 -13.87 10.40 11.91
N GLU A 63 -13.48 9.78 10.79
CA GLU A 63 -14.35 9.41 9.68
C GLU A 63 -15.46 8.48 10.14
N ARG A 64 -15.13 7.37 10.83
CA ARG A 64 -16.14 6.44 11.38
C ARG A 64 -17.09 7.12 12.36
N LYS A 65 -16.57 8.02 13.20
CA LYS A 65 -17.40 8.76 14.15
C LYS A 65 -18.37 9.71 13.43
N ALA A 66 -17.87 10.43 12.43
CA ALA A 66 -18.69 11.34 11.63
C ALA A 66 -19.73 10.60 10.79
N GLU A 67 -19.38 9.43 10.24
CA GLU A 67 -20.32 8.54 9.55
C GLU A 67 -21.43 8.06 10.49
N TYR A 68 -21.07 7.64 11.70
CA TYR A 68 -22.05 7.24 12.72
C TYR A 68 -22.96 8.40 13.13
N GLU A 69 -22.41 9.59 13.37
CA GLU A 69 -23.18 10.81 13.69
C GLU A 69 -24.15 11.16 12.55
N ARG A 70 -23.71 11.09 11.29
CA ARG A 70 -24.59 11.30 10.10
C ARG A 70 -25.68 10.26 10.01
N ALA A 71 -25.36 8.98 10.15
CA ALA A 71 -26.34 7.91 10.10
C ALA A 71 -27.37 8.06 11.24
N PHE A 72 -26.94 8.47 12.42
CA PHE A 72 -27.83 8.73 13.55
C PHE A 72 -28.74 9.94 13.28
N GLU A 73 -28.21 11.05 12.75
CA GLU A 73 -29.01 12.21 12.35
C GLU A 73 -30.03 11.86 11.25
N GLU A 74 -29.63 11.07 10.25
CA GLU A 74 -30.51 10.59 9.17
C GLU A 74 -31.62 9.70 9.73
N HIS A 75 -31.29 8.76 10.63
CA HIS A 75 -32.27 7.93 11.31
C HIS A 75 -33.24 8.75 12.18
N GLN A 76 -32.74 9.72 12.94
CA GLN A 76 -33.60 10.64 13.70
C GLN A 76 -34.53 11.45 12.79
N ARG A 77 -34.05 11.89 11.63
CA ARG A 77 -34.89 12.57 10.63
C ARG A 77 -35.96 11.64 10.07
N GLN A 78 -35.61 10.39 9.74
CA GLN A 78 -36.57 9.39 9.25
C GLN A 78 -37.65 9.09 10.29
N LEU A 79 -37.26 8.88 11.55
CA LEU A 79 -38.23 8.70 12.64
C LEU A 79 -39.13 9.92 12.82
N LYS A 80 -38.56 11.13 12.74
CA LYS A 80 -39.36 12.36 12.82
C LYS A 80 -40.35 12.48 11.66
N MET A 81 -39.94 12.14 10.43
CA MET A 81 -40.84 12.11 9.27
C MET A 81 -41.95 11.08 9.44
N LEU A 82 -41.65 9.88 9.94
CA LEU A 82 -42.66 8.85 10.21
C LEU A 82 -43.63 9.27 11.33
N ILE A 83 -43.14 9.93 12.38
CA ILE A 83 -44.00 10.47 13.45
C ILE A 83 -44.90 11.58 12.89
N GLU A 84 -44.37 12.50 12.08
CA GLU A 84 -45.15 13.59 11.46
C GLU A 84 -46.17 13.06 10.43
N GLU A 85 -45.81 12.03 9.65
CA GLU A 85 -46.71 11.35 8.73
C GLU A 85 -47.82 10.60 9.48
N ASN A 86 -47.47 9.88 10.54
CA ASN A 86 -48.44 9.20 11.39
C ASN A 86 -49.32 10.20 12.16
N GLU A 87 -48.80 11.31 12.69
CA GLU A 87 -49.63 12.36 13.31
C GLU A 87 -50.61 13.02 12.31
N ASN A 88 -50.27 13.05 11.02
CA ASN A 88 -51.15 13.57 9.97
C ASN A 88 -52.17 12.52 9.47
N ASP A 89 -51.89 11.23 9.64
CA ASP A 89 -52.80 10.10 9.32
C ASP A 89 -53.64 9.64 10.53
N SER A 90 -53.18 9.93 11.76
CA SER A 90 -53.84 9.61 13.04
C SER A 90 -54.95 10.61 13.41
N ASN A 91 -55.74 11.00 12.42
CA ASN A 91 -57.15 11.37 12.63
C ASN A 91 -58.10 10.25 12.18
N ASP A 92 -57.57 9.09 11.79
CA ASP A 92 -58.34 7.86 11.67
C ASP A 92 -57.50 6.64 12.09
N SER A 93 -58.16 5.69 12.74
CA SER A 93 -57.68 4.34 13.03
C SER A 93 -56.62 4.13 14.14
N GLY A 94 -57.15 3.85 15.33
CA GLY A 94 -57.07 2.47 15.83
C GLY A 94 -55.77 2.05 16.50
N ASN A 95 -55.69 2.32 17.79
CA ASN A 95 -54.87 1.60 18.75
C ASN A 95 -55.12 0.09 18.66
N GLU A 96 -54.20 -0.67 18.05
CA GLU A 96 -54.06 -2.11 18.28
C GLU A 96 -52.77 -2.39 19.04
N GLY A 97 -52.95 -2.93 20.25
CA GLY A 97 -51.88 -3.41 21.10
C GLY A 97 -51.21 -4.61 20.45
N ASN A 98 -49.89 -4.51 20.31
CA ASN A 98 -49.05 -5.66 20.06
C ASN A 98 -48.55 -6.16 21.43
N GLU A 99 -49.35 -7.04 22.05
CA GLU A 99 -48.89 -7.87 23.17
C GLU A 99 -47.85 -8.84 22.61
N GLY A 100 -46.58 -8.56 22.91
CA GLY A 100 -45.45 -9.39 22.52
C GLY A 100 -45.58 -10.77 23.12
N GLU A 101 -45.88 -11.75 22.25
CA GLU A 101 -45.49 -13.13 22.50
C GLU A 101 -43.97 -13.19 22.54
N ASP A 102 -43.45 -13.75 23.62
CA ASP A 102 -42.04 -14.05 23.83
C ASP A 102 -41.60 -15.09 22.78
N GLU A 103 -41.24 -14.64 21.57
CA GLU A 103 -40.56 -15.43 20.56
C GLU A 103 -39.14 -15.75 21.05
N GLU A 104 -39.06 -16.82 21.85
CA GLU A 104 -37.83 -17.45 22.30
C GLU A 104 -37.04 -17.87 21.05
N TRP A 105 -35.93 -17.20 20.81
CA TRP A 105 -35.09 -17.34 19.62
C TRP A 105 -34.63 -18.79 19.42
N GLU A 106 -35.29 -19.52 18.53
CA GLU A 106 -34.81 -20.79 17.97
C GLU A 106 -33.58 -20.49 17.11
N GLY A 107 -32.39 -20.81 17.64
CA GLY A 107 -31.12 -20.56 16.96
C GLY A 107 -31.03 -21.12 15.53
N PHE A 108 -30.05 -20.64 14.77
CA PHE A 108 -29.86 -21.03 13.36
C PHE A 108 -29.72 -22.55 13.20
N ALA A 109 -30.41 -23.10 12.19
CA ALA A 109 -30.20 -24.48 11.77
C ALA A 109 -28.75 -24.69 11.34
N GLU A 110 -28.10 -25.72 11.88
CA GLU A 110 -26.71 -26.05 11.59
C GLU A 110 -26.54 -26.27 10.07
N PRO A 111 -25.67 -25.48 9.40
CA PRO A 111 -25.48 -25.61 7.97
C PRO A 111 -24.88 -26.99 7.63
N PRO A 112 -25.18 -27.55 6.44
CA PRO A 112 -24.59 -28.82 6.01
C PRO A 112 -23.07 -28.70 5.95
N ALA A 113 -22.37 -29.79 6.34
CA ALA A 113 -20.92 -29.78 6.46
C ALA A 113 -20.23 -29.32 5.16
N VAL A 114 -19.39 -28.29 5.25
CA VAL A 114 -18.86 -27.51 4.13
C VAL A 114 -17.46 -27.98 3.75
N ASP A 115 -17.35 -29.24 3.33
CA ASP A 115 -16.12 -29.77 2.72
C ASP A 115 -16.33 -29.86 1.19
N TYR A 116 -16.07 -28.77 0.47
CA TYR A 116 -16.06 -28.81 -1.00
C TYR A 116 -14.82 -28.15 -1.60
N GLU A 117 -14.20 -28.83 -2.55
CA GLU A 117 -13.07 -28.35 -3.33
C GLU A 117 -13.60 -27.56 -4.54
N ALA A 118 -13.34 -26.25 -4.59
CA ALA A 118 -13.70 -25.41 -5.73
C ALA A 118 -12.47 -25.09 -6.57
N GLU A 119 -12.44 -25.60 -7.81
CA GLU A 119 -11.39 -25.27 -8.78
C GLU A 119 -11.62 -23.86 -9.36
N TYR A 120 -10.81 -22.89 -8.96
CA TYR A 120 -10.81 -21.55 -9.54
C TYR A 120 -9.74 -21.45 -10.64
N ILE A 121 -10.17 -21.30 -11.88
CA ILE A 121 -9.27 -21.17 -13.04
C ILE A 121 -9.04 -19.69 -13.32
N ASP A 122 -7.91 -19.16 -12.87
CA ASP A 122 -7.34 -17.93 -13.42
C ASP A 122 -6.36 -18.31 -14.53
N GLU A 123 -6.48 -17.68 -15.71
CA GLU A 123 -5.81 -18.07 -16.97
C GLU A 123 -4.27 -18.15 -16.89
N ASP A 124 -3.64 -17.64 -15.82
CA ASP A 124 -2.19 -17.63 -15.63
C ASP A 124 -1.69 -18.28 -14.32
N LYS A 125 -2.55 -18.73 -13.40
CA LYS A 125 -2.13 -19.38 -12.12
C LYS A 125 -3.17 -20.35 -11.58
N TYR A 126 -2.79 -21.62 -11.45
CA TYR A 126 -3.59 -22.62 -10.75
C TYR A 126 -3.24 -22.61 -9.26
N THR A 127 -4.18 -22.22 -8.40
CA THR A 127 -4.07 -22.36 -6.94
C THR A 127 -5.36 -22.97 -6.42
N THR A 128 -5.27 -24.11 -5.74
CA THR A 128 -6.40 -24.76 -5.08
C THR A 128 -6.57 -24.18 -3.68
N VAL A 129 -7.76 -23.68 -3.37
CA VAL A 129 -8.13 -23.23 -2.03
C VAL A 129 -9.02 -24.31 -1.42
N THR A 130 -8.54 -24.99 -0.38
CA THR A 130 -9.31 -25.93 0.42
C THR A 130 -9.96 -25.19 1.58
N VAL A 131 -11.26 -25.39 1.78
CA VAL A 131 -12.01 -24.87 2.93
C VAL A 131 -12.33 -26.08 3.80
N GLU A 132 -11.76 -26.13 5.00
CA GLU A 132 -11.98 -27.18 5.99
C GLU A 132 -12.67 -26.59 7.22
N GLU A 133 -13.52 -27.37 7.89
CA GLU A 133 -14.22 -26.95 9.10
C GLU A 133 -13.26 -26.78 10.29
N MET A 134 -13.24 -25.57 10.86
CA MET A 134 -12.43 -25.27 12.05
C MET A 134 -13.25 -25.49 13.32
N ASP A 135 -12.79 -26.39 14.20
CA ASP A 135 -13.39 -26.58 15.53
C ASP A 135 -13.16 -25.32 16.40
N PRO A 136 -14.23 -24.61 16.84
CA PRO A 136 -14.12 -23.38 17.63
C PRO A 136 -13.64 -23.63 19.07
N SER A 137 -13.43 -24.88 19.47
CA SER A 137 -12.87 -25.24 20.78
C SER A 137 -11.42 -24.74 20.91
N ARG A 138 -11.04 -24.34 22.14
CA ARG A 138 -9.67 -23.84 22.44
C ARG A 138 -8.55 -24.79 21.99
N GLU A 139 -8.80 -26.09 22.00
CA GLU A 139 -7.85 -27.10 21.51
C GLU A 139 -7.78 -27.20 19.98
N GLY A 140 -8.90 -26.93 19.29
CA GLY A 140 -8.96 -26.86 17.82
C GLY A 140 -8.11 -25.71 17.30
N LEU A 141 -8.30 -24.49 17.82
CA LEU A 141 -7.50 -23.32 17.44
C LEU A 141 -6.00 -23.49 17.68
N LEU A 142 -5.60 -24.16 18.78
CA LEU A 142 -4.19 -24.38 19.10
C LEU A 142 -3.48 -25.32 18.11
N LYS A 143 -4.20 -26.35 17.62
CA LYS A 143 -3.65 -27.31 16.65
C LYS A 143 -3.33 -26.64 15.31
N TYR A 144 -4.25 -25.81 14.80
CA TYR A 144 -4.03 -25.07 13.55
C TYR A 144 -2.86 -24.08 13.63
N GLU A 145 -2.72 -23.35 14.73
CA GLU A 145 -1.58 -22.42 14.92
C GLU A 145 -0.22 -23.15 14.94
N THR A 146 -0.20 -24.38 15.46
CA THR A 146 1.02 -25.21 15.48
C THR A 146 1.36 -25.78 14.09
N GLN A 147 0.34 -26.09 13.29
CA GLN A 147 0.49 -26.69 11.97
C GLN A 147 0.91 -25.66 10.91
N GLU A 148 0.35 -24.44 10.92
CA GLU A 148 0.80 -23.34 10.05
C GLU A 148 2.28 -22.96 10.31
N GLN A 149 2.74 -23.00 11.55
CA GLN A 149 4.14 -22.71 11.89
C GLN A 149 5.11 -23.79 11.39
N SER A 150 4.66 -25.03 11.22
CA SER A 150 5.50 -26.12 10.71
C SER A 150 5.64 -26.15 9.18
N ASP A 151 4.61 -25.71 8.44
CA ASP A 151 4.66 -25.67 6.97
C ASP A 151 5.50 -24.48 6.45
N ASP A 152 5.50 -23.34 7.16
CA ASP A 152 6.30 -22.16 6.80
C ASP A 152 7.84 -22.39 6.92
N GLU A 153 8.27 -23.43 7.66
CA GLU A 153 9.68 -23.82 7.78
C GLU A 153 10.16 -24.78 6.67
N LEU A 154 9.25 -25.47 5.97
CA LEU A 154 9.60 -26.48 4.95
C LEU A 154 9.66 -25.92 3.52
N ASP A 155 9.06 -24.76 3.25
CA ASP A 155 8.92 -24.20 1.88
C ASP A 155 10.08 -23.30 1.41
N GLN A 156 11.19 -23.21 2.16
CA GLN A 156 12.30 -22.31 1.83
C GLN A 156 13.42 -22.91 0.94
N ASP A 157 13.39 -24.20 0.60
CA ASP A 157 14.53 -24.88 -0.06
C ASP A 157 14.32 -25.39 -1.50
N GLU A 158 13.11 -25.32 -2.08
CA GLU A 158 12.81 -25.99 -3.37
C GLU A 158 12.93 -25.12 -4.64
N ASP A 159 13.34 -23.85 -4.56
CA ASP A 159 13.16 -22.92 -5.69
C ASP A 159 14.42 -22.64 -6.53
N LYS A 160 15.15 -23.69 -6.97
CA LYS A 160 16.30 -23.56 -7.91
C LYS A 160 16.57 -24.77 -8.83
N LYS A 161 15.67 -25.17 -9.75
CA LYS A 161 16.07 -25.83 -11.02
C LYS A 161 14.93 -26.04 -12.03
N ALA A 162 15.02 -25.42 -13.23
CA ALA A 162 14.66 -25.93 -14.58
C ALA A 162 14.35 -24.76 -15.56
N GLN A 163 15.24 -24.44 -16.52
CA GLN A 163 15.18 -24.73 -17.98
C GLN A 163 14.12 -23.88 -18.75
N GLN A 164 14.45 -22.83 -19.53
CA GLN A 164 14.92 -22.75 -20.95
C GLN A 164 14.06 -23.52 -21.98
N THR A 165 13.06 -22.90 -22.66
CA THR A 165 13.00 -22.29 -24.05
C THR A 165 12.13 -23.12 -25.04
N PRO A 166 11.65 -22.64 -26.22
CA PRO A 166 11.11 -21.33 -26.66
C PRO A 166 9.81 -21.44 -27.56
N GLU A 167 9.43 -20.34 -28.23
CA GLU A 167 8.45 -20.15 -29.36
C GLU A 167 7.01 -19.74 -28.98
N ASP A 168 6.58 -18.48 -29.15
CA ASP A 168 6.19 -17.67 -30.33
C ASP A 168 4.69 -17.83 -30.74
N ALA A 169 3.87 -16.80 -30.45
CA ALA A 169 2.91 -16.15 -31.38
C ALA A 169 1.81 -15.31 -30.68
N ASN A 170 2.09 -14.01 -30.53
CA ASN A 170 1.30 -12.88 -31.05
C ASN A 170 -0.26 -12.81 -30.88
N SER A 171 -0.75 -11.96 -29.97
CA SER A 171 -1.85 -10.99 -30.25
C SER A 171 -2.14 -9.98 -29.11
N LYS A 172 -1.92 -8.67 -29.42
CA LYS A 172 -2.74 -7.43 -29.15
C LYS A 172 -3.54 -7.35 -27.82
N ASP A 173 -3.51 -6.35 -26.93
CA ASP A 173 -3.17 -4.91 -26.87
C ASP A 173 -2.97 -4.50 -25.38
N PRO A 174 -2.05 -3.58 -24.99
CA PRO A 174 -1.95 -3.16 -23.58
C PRO A 174 -2.66 -1.83 -23.29
N LYS A 175 -3.71 -1.88 -22.46
CA LYS A 175 -4.22 -0.71 -21.73
C LYS A 175 -3.18 -0.28 -20.68
N LYS A 176 -2.75 0.98 -20.77
CA LYS A 176 -1.80 1.64 -19.86
C LYS A 176 -2.38 1.81 -18.44
N ARG A 177 -1.65 1.37 -17.40
CA ARG A 177 -1.56 2.01 -16.05
C ARG A 177 -0.17 1.78 -15.41
N PRO A 178 0.27 2.65 -14.48
CA PRO A 178 1.67 3.09 -14.38
C PRO A 178 2.56 2.29 -13.42
N GLN A 179 3.87 2.50 -13.61
CA GLN A 179 5.02 1.88 -12.94
C GLN A 179 4.96 1.92 -11.41
N THR A 180 5.18 0.76 -10.79
CA THR A 180 5.60 0.66 -9.39
C THR A 180 7.13 0.74 -9.30
N ASP A 181 7.60 1.54 -8.34
CA ASP A 181 8.99 1.90 -8.07
C ASP A 181 9.83 0.73 -7.52
N LYS A 182 10.04 -0.31 -8.32
CA LYS A 182 11.07 -1.33 -8.00
C LYS A 182 12.41 -0.89 -8.60
N PRO A 183 13.50 -0.81 -7.80
CA PRO A 183 14.82 -0.47 -8.32
C PRO A 183 15.27 -1.54 -9.32
N LYS A 184 15.48 -1.13 -10.58
CA LYS A 184 15.88 -2.03 -11.67
C LYS A 184 17.24 -2.67 -11.31
N LYS A 185 17.27 -3.99 -11.21
CA LYS A 185 18.51 -4.77 -11.07
C LYS A 185 19.49 -4.34 -12.16
N LYS A 186 20.77 -4.13 -11.81
CA LYS A 186 21.82 -3.73 -12.76
C LYS A 186 21.84 -4.76 -13.90
N LYS A 187 21.50 -4.32 -15.12
CA LYS A 187 21.54 -5.17 -16.31
C LYS A 187 22.98 -5.67 -16.46
N LYS A 188 23.19 -6.99 -16.42
CA LYS A 188 24.45 -7.58 -16.89
C LYS A 188 24.65 -7.06 -18.32
N PHE A 189 25.83 -6.53 -18.64
CA PHE A 189 26.15 -5.98 -19.94
C PHE A 189 25.98 -7.06 -21.01
N ARG A 190 24.77 -7.15 -21.56
CA ARG A 190 24.47 -7.82 -22.80
C ARG A 190 24.31 -6.73 -23.81
N TYR A 191 24.94 -6.87 -24.97
CA TYR A 191 24.70 -5.95 -26.09
C TYR A 191 23.20 -5.80 -26.25
N GLU A 192 22.74 -4.55 -26.36
CA GLU A 192 21.36 -4.24 -26.73
C GLU A 192 20.93 -5.16 -27.87
N SER A 193 19.73 -5.73 -27.79
CA SER A 193 19.21 -6.55 -28.89
C SER A 193 19.23 -5.75 -30.19
N LYS A 194 19.22 -6.42 -31.35
CA LYS A 194 19.27 -5.73 -32.65
C LYS A 194 18.17 -4.68 -32.79
N GLU A 195 17.01 -4.94 -32.19
CA GLU A 195 15.85 -4.04 -32.17
C GLU A 195 16.05 -2.87 -31.21
N GLU A 196 16.51 -3.12 -29.98
CA GLU A 196 16.83 -2.09 -29.00
C GLU A 196 17.89 -1.11 -29.56
N ARG A 197 18.91 -1.64 -30.26
CA ARG A 197 19.95 -0.85 -30.92
C ARG A 197 19.37 0.04 -32.02
N LYS A 198 18.44 -0.48 -32.84
CA LYS A 198 17.77 0.32 -33.88
C LYS A 198 16.93 1.44 -33.26
N LEU A 199 16.17 1.16 -32.21
CA LEU A 199 15.36 2.15 -31.49
C LEU A 199 16.24 3.23 -30.85
N ASN A 200 17.35 2.85 -30.22
CA ASN A 200 18.28 3.81 -29.64
C ASN A 200 18.99 4.66 -30.71
N GLN A 201 19.37 4.06 -31.85
CA GLN A 201 19.89 4.82 -32.98
C GLN A 201 18.86 5.83 -33.53
N ALA A 202 17.59 5.44 -33.65
CA ALA A 202 16.52 6.34 -34.09
C ALA A 202 16.33 7.51 -33.11
N LYS A 203 16.30 7.23 -31.79
CA LYS A 203 16.22 8.25 -30.73
C LYS A 203 17.41 9.22 -30.77
N GLN A 204 18.62 8.70 -30.96
CA GLN A 204 19.81 9.54 -31.09
C GLN A 204 19.77 10.40 -32.35
N ARG A 205 19.33 9.86 -33.49
CA ARG A 205 19.15 10.63 -34.74
C ARG A 205 18.14 11.76 -34.55
N TYR A 206 17.00 11.48 -33.93
CA TYR A 206 15.99 12.51 -33.65
C TYR A 206 16.51 13.60 -32.70
N SER A 207 17.20 13.22 -31.61
CA SER A 207 17.81 14.16 -30.67
C SER A 207 18.86 15.06 -31.35
N LYS A 208 19.73 14.48 -32.19
CA LYS A 208 20.72 15.22 -32.96
C LYS A 208 20.07 16.14 -34.00
N ALA A 209 19.03 15.68 -34.69
CA ALA A 209 18.29 16.48 -35.65
C ALA A 209 17.60 17.67 -34.98
N ARG A 210 16.91 17.46 -33.84
CA ARG A 210 16.30 18.54 -33.04
C ARG A 210 17.35 19.55 -32.58
N LYS A 211 18.50 19.09 -32.09
CA LYS A 211 19.60 19.97 -31.69
C LYS A 211 20.21 20.73 -32.87
N ALA A 212 20.26 20.13 -34.06
CA ALA A 212 20.74 20.78 -35.27
C ALA A 212 19.76 21.85 -35.77
N ARG A 213 18.45 21.57 -35.79
CA ARG A 213 17.39 22.53 -36.11
C ARG A 213 17.43 23.75 -35.17
N GLY A 214 17.52 23.51 -33.86
CA GLY A 214 17.67 24.59 -32.87
C GLY A 214 18.96 25.42 -33.01
N ARG A 215 20.02 24.90 -33.67
CA ARG A 215 21.20 25.69 -34.03
C ARG A 215 21.04 26.46 -35.34
N ARG A 216 20.21 25.97 -36.26
CA ARG A 216 19.92 26.61 -37.55
C ARG A 216 18.83 27.68 -37.44
N GLY A 217 18.19 27.82 -36.28
CA GLY A 217 17.09 28.76 -36.08
C GLY A 217 15.80 28.35 -36.82
N GLU A 218 15.74 27.11 -37.28
CA GLU A 218 14.56 26.50 -37.86
C GLU A 218 13.76 25.87 -36.71
N GLU A 219 12.81 26.61 -36.14
CA GLU A 219 11.78 26.05 -35.24
C GLU A 219 10.68 25.34 -36.03
#